data_AF-A0A2Z5VJK9-F1
#
_entry.id   AF-A0A2Z5VJK9-F1
#
_cell.length_a   1.000
_cell.length_b   1.000
_cell.length_c   1.000
_cell.angle_alpha   90.00
_cell.angle_beta   90.00
_cell.angle_gamma   90.00
#
_symmetry.space_group_name_H-M   'P 1'
#
loop_
_entity.id
_entity.type
_entity.pdbx_description
1 polymer ?
#
loop_
_entity_poly.entity_id
_entity_poly.type
_entity_poly.pdbx_seq_one_letter_code
_entity_poly.pdbx_strand_id
1 'polypeptide(L)'
;VTELSRWGRSTLDLLNTLRELENWKVSVIAMNGMAFDLSSPYGRMLATFLSGIAEFERDLISERVKSGLAVAKARGKRLGRQAGVRPKSDRLLPKVVAMRAEGRSYRWIARELGISKNTVADIVQRHRANA
;
A
#
# COMPACT_ATOMS: atom_id res chain seq x y z
N VAL A 1 9.19 25.18 -6.39
CA VAL A 1 9.77 23.84 -6.04
C VAL A 1 10.99 23.62 -6.92
N THR A 2 11.99 22.84 -6.51
CA THR A 2 13.13 22.51 -7.38
C THR A 2 12.68 21.69 -8.59
N GLU A 3 12.14 20.50 -8.37
CA GLU A 3 11.62 19.61 -9.43
C GLU A 3 10.17 19.19 -9.14
N LEU A 4 9.30 19.23 -10.17
CA LEU A 4 7.91 18.78 -10.05
C LEU A 4 7.79 17.28 -9.69
N SER A 5 8.74 16.46 -10.16
CA SER A 5 8.79 15.01 -9.88
C SER A 5 9.01 14.68 -8.39
N ARG A 6 9.45 15.64 -7.58
CA ARG A 6 9.72 15.45 -6.14
C ARG A 6 8.55 15.82 -5.25
N TRP A 7 7.47 16.34 -5.82
CA TRP A 7 6.35 16.85 -5.06
C TRP A 7 5.19 15.85 -4.96
N GLY A 8 4.82 15.21 -6.06
CA GLY A 8 3.76 14.19 -6.08
C GLY A 8 4.31 12.78 -5.95
N ARG A 9 3.54 11.89 -5.30
CA ARG A 9 3.83 10.44 -5.27
C ARG A 9 3.42 9.73 -6.57
N SER A 10 2.61 10.41 -7.38
CA SER A 10 2.28 10.03 -8.74
C SER A 10 2.00 11.28 -9.58
N THR A 11 1.99 11.13 -10.89
CA THR A 11 1.59 12.17 -11.85
C THR A 11 0.17 12.68 -11.60
N LEU A 12 -0.79 11.79 -11.32
CA LEU A 12 -2.16 12.16 -10.96
C LEU A 12 -2.21 12.98 -9.65
N ASP A 13 -1.45 12.54 -8.65
CA ASP A 13 -1.36 13.19 -7.34
C ASP A 13 -0.78 14.62 -7.46
N LEU A 14 0.28 14.76 -8.26
CA LEU A 14 0.85 16.06 -8.62
C LEU A 14 -0.20 16.94 -9.33
N LEU A 15 -0.92 16.41 -10.33
CA LEU A 15 -1.89 17.19 -11.08
C LEU A 15 -3.07 17.66 -10.20
N ASN A 16 -3.56 16.80 -9.32
CA ASN A 16 -4.62 17.15 -8.38
C ASN A 16 -4.17 18.28 -7.45
N THR A 17 -2.96 18.17 -6.90
CA THR A 17 -2.36 19.20 -6.05
C THR A 17 -2.21 20.54 -6.81
N LEU A 18 -1.79 20.48 -8.07
CA LEU A 18 -1.68 21.65 -8.93
C LEU A 18 -3.04 22.32 -9.21
N ARG A 19 -4.10 21.53 -9.43
CA ARG A 19 -5.47 22.05 -9.60
C ARG A 19 -6.01 22.70 -8.32
N GLU A 20 -5.73 22.12 -7.16
CA GLU A 20 -6.11 22.71 -5.87
C GLU A 20 -5.46 24.07 -5.65
N LEU A 21 -4.18 24.21 -6.02
CA LEU A 21 -3.46 25.47 -5.93
C LEU A 21 -3.93 26.52 -6.94
N GLU A 22 -4.29 26.09 -8.15
CA GLU A 22 -4.92 26.97 -9.14
C GLU A 22 -6.24 27.55 -8.60
N ASN A 23 -7.07 26.74 -7.93
CA ASN A 23 -8.29 27.21 -7.27
C ASN A 23 -8.02 28.28 -6.19
N TRP A 24 -6.86 28.21 -5.55
CA TRP A 24 -6.39 29.23 -4.60
C TRP A 24 -5.64 30.39 -5.25
N LYS A 25 -5.60 30.43 -6.59
CA LYS A 25 -4.86 31.42 -7.39
C LYS A 25 -3.35 31.42 -7.10
N VAL A 26 -2.81 30.28 -6.69
CA VAL A 26 -1.38 30.08 -6.44
C VAL A 26 -0.74 29.48 -7.69
N SER A 27 0.21 30.20 -8.28
CA SER A 27 1.02 29.71 -9.40
C SER A 27 2.26 29.00 -8.89
N VAL A 28 2.58 27.84 -9.47
CA VAL A 28 3.74 27.04 -9.08
C VAL A 28 4.77 27.06 -10.18
N ILE A 29 5.98 27.50 -9.84
CA ILE A 29 7.13 27.52 -10.75
C ILE A 29 8.14 26.48 -10.27
N ALA A 30 8.56 25.61 -11.20
CA ALA A 30 9.68 24.70 -11.00
C ALA A 30 10.99 25.42 -11.33
N MET A 31 11.99 25.34 -10.45
CA MET A 31 13.28 26.02 -10.64
C MET A 31 14.20 25.28 -11.61
N ASN A 32 14.05 23.95 -11.72
CA ASN A 32 14.83 23.10 -12.60
C ASN A 32 13.87 22.39 -13.57
N GLY A 33 13.88 22.82 -14.85
CA GLY A 33 13.10 22.22 -15.93
C GLY A 33 12.39 23.25 -16.83
N MET A 34 11.53 22.75 -17.71
CA MET A 34 10.57 23.59 -18.46
C MET A 34 9.67 24.36 -17.48
N ALA A 35 9.50 25.66 -17.69
CA ALA A 35 8.55 26.47 -16.94
C ALA A 35 7.13 25.98 -17.23
N PHE A 36 6.52 25.27 -16.28
CA PHE A 36 5.12 24.85 -16.35
C PHE A 36 4.25 25.95 -15.76
N ASP A 37 3.85 26.90 -16.60
CA ASP A 37 2.86 27.91 -16.23
C ASP A 37 1.44 27.42 -16.48
N LEU A 38 0.80 26.93 -15.41
CA LEU A 38 -0.59 26.47 -15.43
C LEU A 38 -1.61 27.63 -15.48
N SER A 39 -1.17 28.88 -15.31
CA SER A 39 -2.05 30.04 -15.50
C SER A 39 -2.35 30.29 -16.99
N SER A 40 -1.49 29.81 -17.89
CA SER A 40 -1.67 29.91 -19.33
C SER A 40 -2.59 28.81 -19.91
N PRO A 41 -3.42 29.12 -20.94
CA PRO A 41 -4.21 28.10 -21.64
C PRO A 41 -3.37 26.96 -22.22
N TYR A 42 -2.17 27.27 -22.72
CA TYR A 42 -1.23 26.28 -23.26
C TYR A 42 -0.70 25.34 -22.17
N GLY A 43 -0.30 25.86 -21.01
CA GLY A 43 0.17 25.06 -19.88
C GLY A 43 -0.92 24.14 -19.32
N ARG A 44 -2.18 24.60 -19.26
CA ARG A 44 -3.33 23.74 -18.88
C ARG A 44 -3.57 22.62 -19.88
N MET A 45 -3.48 22.89 -21.18
CA MET A 45 -3.63 21.88 -22.23
C MET A 45 -2.53 20.81 -22.10
N LEU A 46 -1.26 21.22 -21.97
CA LEU A 46 -0.14 20.31 -21.83
C LEU A 46 -0.23 19.46 -20.55
N ALA A 47 -0.64 20.07 -19.43
CA ALA A 47 -0.87 19.36 -18.19
C ALA A 47 -1.98 18.30 -18.32
N THR A 48 -3.07 18.63 -19.03
CA THR A 48 -4.17 17.70 -19.28
C THR A 48 -3.73 16.53 -20.15
N PHE A 49 -2.96 16.80 -21.21
CA PHE A 49 -2.42 15.77 -22.09
C PHE A 49 -1.46 14.81 -21.36
N LEU A 50 -0.52 15.35 -20.59
CA LEU A 50 0.41 14.55 -19.79
C LEU A 50 -0.31 13.73 -18.72
N SER A 51 -1.42 14.24 -18.19
CA SER A 51 -2.27 13.49 -17.25
C SER A 51 -2.95 12.31 -17.93
N GLY A 52 -3.46 12.50 -19.15
CA GLY A 52 -4.03 11.42 -19.95
C GLY A 52 -3.01 10.33 -20.25
N ILE A 53 -1.76 10.69 -20.60
CA ILE A 53 -0.68 9.71 -20.79
C ILE A 53 -0.38 8.95 -19.49
N ALA A 54 -0.29 9.67 -18.38
CA ALA A 54 -0.03 9.07 -17.07
C ALA A 54 -1.12 8.08 -16.64
N GLU A 55 -2.39 8.39 -16.91
CA GLU A 55 -3.52 7.50 -16.64
C GLU A 55 -3.49 6.27 -17.55
N PHE A 56 -3.22 6.47 -18.84
CA PHE A 56 -3.07 5.40 -19.82
C PHE A 56 -1.96 4.41 -19.44
N GLU A 57 -0.77 4.89 -19.06
CA GLU A 57 0.32 4.02 -18.62
C GLU A 57 -0.05 3.21 -17.36
N ARG A 58 -0.73 3.85 -16.41
CA ARG A 58 -1.21 3.18 -15.19
C ARG A 58 -2.19 2.06 -15.53
N ASP A 59 -3.11 2.31 -16.45
CA ASP A 59 -4.10 1.33 -16.88
C ASP A 59 -3.45 0.15 -17.60
N LEU A 60 -2.49 0.41 -18.50
CA LEU A 60 -1.71 -0.65 -19.14
C LEU A 60 -0.95 -1.53 -18.15
N ILE A 61 -0.33 -0.94 -17.12
CA ILE A 61 0.34 -1.69 -16.05
C ILE A 61 -0.68 -2.54 -15.29
N SER A 62 -1.82 -1.95 -14.92
CA SER A 62 -2.91 -2.64 -14.22
C SER A 62 -3.43 -3.83 -15.01
N GLU A 63 -3.66 -3.65 -16.32
CA GLU A 63 -4.10 -4.70 -17.23
C GLU A 63 -3.08 -5.84 -17.33
N ARG A 64 -1.80 -5.51 -17.50
CA ARG A 64 -0.71 -6.50 -17.54
C ARG A 64 -0.63 -7.32 -16.26
N VAL A 65 -0.76 -6.67 -15.10
CA VAL A 65 -0.77 -7.36 -13.80
C VAL A 65 -1.98 -8.28 -13.68
N LYS A 66 -3.17 -7.81 -14.05
CA LYS A 66 -4.40 -8.63 -14.02
C LYS A 66 -4.29 -9.83 -14.94
N SER A 67 -3.77 -9.66 -16.15
CA SER A 67 -3.51 -10.74 -17.10
C SER A 67 -2.52 -11.77 -16.53
N GLY A 68 -1.40 -11.32 -15.97
CA GLY A 68 -0.42 -12.20 -15.32
C GLY A 68 -1.02 -12.97 -14.13
N LEU A 69 -1.85 -12.32 -13.31
CA LEU A 69 -2.55 -12.96 -12.20
C LEU A 69 -3.57 -13.99 -12.69
N ALA A 70 -4.29 -13.72 -13.78
CA ALA A 70 -5.23 -14.67 -14.38
C ALA A 70 -4.51 -15.93 -14.88
N VAL A 71 -3.37 -15.78 -15.56
CA VAL A 71 -2.52 -16.91 -15.99
C VAL A 71 -1.99 -17.69 -14.79
N ALA A 72 -1.51 -17.00 -13.74
CA ALA A 72 -1.02 -17.66 -12.53
C ALA A 72 -2.14 -18.46 -11.84
N LYS A 73 -3.35 -17.90 -11.76
CA LYS A 73 -4.53 -18.58 -11.20
C LYS A 73 -4.92 -19.79 -12.03
N ALA A 74 -4.91 -19.69 -13.36
CA ALA A 74 -5.20 -20.80 -14.27
C ALA A 74 -4.17 -21.95 -14.14
N ARG A 75 -2.91 -21.62 -13.88
CA ARG A 75 -1.84 -22.59 -13.55
C ARG A 75 -1.95 -23.18 -12.14
N GLY A 76 -3.02 -22.89 -11.40
CA GLY A 76 -3.25 -23.40 -10.04
C GLY A 76 -2.45 -22.70 -8.94
N LYS A 77 -1.75 -21.59 -9.23
CA LYS A 77 -1.03 -20.84 -8.19
C LYS A 77 -2.04 -20.19 -7.24
N ARG A 78 -1.96 -20.52 -5.95
CA ARG A 78 -2.73 -19.83 -4.90
C ARG A 78 -2.19 -18.40 -4.74
N LEU A 79 -3.03 -17.42 -5.07
CA LEU A 79 -2.76 -15.99 -4.88
C LEU A 79 -3.14 -15.56 -3.46
N GLY A 80 -2.47 -14.55 -2.92
CA GLY A 80 -2.73 -14.02 -1.57
C GLY A 80 -2.09 -14.86 -0.44
N ARG A 81 -2.51 -14.59 0.79
CA ARG A 81 -1.98 -15.26 1.99
C ARG A 81 -2.41 -16.73 2.00
N GLN A 82 -1.46 -17.65 2.01
CA GLN A 82 -1.73 -19.08 2.08
C GLN A 82 -2.44 -19.45 3.40
N ALA A 83 -3.47 -20.31 3.30
CA ALA A 83 -4.13 -20.88 4.48
C ALA A 83 -3.12 -21.70 5.29
N GLY A 84 -3.13 -21.54 6.61
CA GLY A 84 -2.21 -22.23 7.53
C GLY A 84 -0.84 -21.57 7.71
N VAL A 85 -0.36 -20.77 6.75
CA VAL A 85 0.94 -20.09 6.86
C VAL A 85 0.77 -18.82 7.70
N ARG A 86 1.30 -18.84 8.94
CA ARG A 86 1.29 -17.68 9.84
C ARG A 86 2.69 -17.47 10.43
N PRO A 87 3.67 -17.00 9.64
CA PRO A 87 5.08 -17.00 10.03
C PRO A 87 5.34 -16.26 11.34
N LYS A 88 4.68 -15.12 11.54
CA LYS A 88 4.77 -14.34 12.78
C LYS A 88 4.10 -15.05 13.97
N SER A 89 2.92 -15.65 13.76
CA SER A 89 2.19 -16.36 14.83
C SER A 89 2.88 -17.66 15.22
N ASP A 90 3.41 -18.41 14.25
CA ASP A 90 4.06 -19.69 14.47
C ASP A 90 5.43 -19.50 15.15
N ARG A 91 6.17 -18.44 14.80
CA ARG A 91 7.39 -18.04 15.53
C ARG A 91 7.11 -17.67 16.99
N LEU A 92 5.94 -17.11 17.29
CA LEU A 92 5.55 -16.71 18.64
C LEU A 92 4.89 -17.84 19.45
N LEU A 93 4.58 -18.98 18.82
CA LEU A 93 3.91 -20.10 19.47
C LEU A 93 4.61 -20.56 20.77
N PRO A 94 5.93 -20.80 20.81
CA PRO A 94 6.58 -21.27 22.03
C PRO A 94 6.45 -20.28 23.19
N LYS A 95 6.57 -18.97 22.90
CA LYS A 95 6.45 -17.90 23.91
C LYS A 95 5.02 -17.77 24.43
N VAL A 96 4.02 -17.85 23.53
CA VAL A 96 2.60 -17.79 23.91
C VAL A 96 2.23 -18.98 24.80
N VAL A 97 2.70 -20.18 24.47
CA VAL A 97 2.42 -21.40 25.25
C VAL A 97 3.07 -21.32 26.63
N ALA A 98 4.35 -20.93 26.71
CA ALA A 98 5.05 -20.75 27.99
C ALA A 98 4.36 -19.73 28.91
N MET A 99 4.08 -18.51 28.41
CA MET A 99 3.38 -17.48 29.18
C MET A 99 1.96 -17.91 29.56
N ARG A 100 1.31 -18.76 28.76
CA ARG A 100 0.00 -19.30 29.10
C ARG A 100 0.09 -20.37 30.19
N ALA A 101 1.14 -21.19 30.20
CA ALA A 101 1.42 -22.16 31.26
C ALA A 101 1.71 -21.46 32.60
N GLU A 102 2.35 -20.28 32.56
CA GLU A 102 2.53 -19.39 33.72
C GLU A 102 1.22 -18.73 34.21
N GLY A 103 0.07 -19.01 33.60
CA GLY A 103 -1.24 -18.48 34.00
C GLY A 103 -1.52 -17.06 33.50
N ARG A 104 -0.69 -16.47 32.63
CA ARG A 104 -0.93 -15.10 32.11
C ARG A 104 -2.21 -15.03 31.27
N SER A 105 -2.89 -13.90 31.34
CA SER A 105 -4.11 -13.66 30.55
C SER A 105 -3.78 -13.38 29.08
N TYR A 106 -4.71 -13.70 28.17
CA TYR A 106 -4.49 -13.45 26.73
C TYR A 106 -4.28 -11.96 26.40
N ARG A 107 -4.91 -11.05 27.15
CA ARG A 107 -4.72 -9.60 26.98
C ARG A 107 -3.31 -9.17 27.39
N TRP A 108 -2.78 -9.75 28.46
CA TRP A 108 -1.42 -9.47 28.92
C TRP A 108 -0.38 -9.94 27.90
N ILE A 109 -0.50 -11.20 27.44
CA ILE A 109 0.40 -11.80 26.43
C ILE A 109 0.36 -11.00 25.12
N ALA A 110 -0.83 -10.55 24.70
CA ALA A 110 -1.01 -9.74 23.50
C ALA A 110 -0.24 -8.42 23.58
N ARG A 111 -0.32 -7.73 24.73
CA ARG A 111 0.39 -6.47 24.97
C ARG A 111 1.91 -6.68 24.99
N GLU A 112 2.36 -7.72 25.68
CA GLU A 112 3.78 -8.05 25.82
C GLU A 112 4.44 -8.41 24.47
N LEU A 113 3.75 -9.21 23.66
CA LEU A 113 4.28 -9.69 22.38
C LEU A 113 3.94 -8.77 21.19
N GLY A 114 3.26 -7.64 21.43
CA GLY A 114 2.87 -6.69 20.38
C GLY A 114 1.98 -7.30 19.30
N ILE A 115 1.04 -8.18 19.69
CA ILE A 115 0.09 -8.84 18.78
C ILE A 115 -1.35 -8.69 19.28
N SER A 116 -2.33 -8.92 18.41
CA SER A 116 -3.73 -8.84 18.83
C SER A 116 -4.09 -9.98 19.78
N LYS A 117 -5.04 -9.72 20.69
CA LYS A 117 -5.64 -10.77 21.56
C LYS A 117 -6.18 -11.94 20.74
N ASN A 118 -6.77 -11.66 19.58
CA ASN A 118 -7.32 -12.69 18.68
C ASN A 118 -6.21 -13.59 18.12
N THR A 119 -5.04 -13.02 17.83
CA THR A 119 -3.86 -13.80 17.40
C THR A 119 -3.35 -14.71 18.51
N VAL A 120 -3.33 -14.24 19.76
CA VAL A 120 -2.95 -15.07 20.92
C VAL A 120 -3.94 -16.23 21.11
N ALA A 121 -5.25 -15.93 21.07
CA ALA A 121 -6.30 -16.95 21.21
C ALA A 121 -6.22 -18.01 20.09
N ASP A 122 -6.03 -17.59 18.84
CA ASP A 122 -5.87 -18.47 17.68
C ASP A 122 -4.61 -19.35 17.79
N ILE A 123 -3.48 -18.82 18.30
CA ILE A 123 -2.28 -19.62 18.57
C ILE A 123 -2.57 -20.71 19.61
N VAL A 124 -3.20 -20.35 20.73
CA VAL A 124 -3.50 -21.31 21.81
C VAL A 124 -4.50 -22.37 21.35
N GLN A 125 -5.54 -21.97 20.61
CA GLN A 125 -6.53 -22.90 20.06
C GLN A 125 -5.88 -23.89 19.08
N ARG A 126 -5.03 -23.41 18.17
CA ARG A 126 -4.28 -24.29 17.25
C ARG A 126 -3.32 -25.22 17.97
N HIS A 127 -2.62 -24.75 19.00
CA HIS A 127 -1.71 -25.59 19.77
C HIS A 127 -2.45 -26.73 20.49
N ARG A 128 -3.63 -26.46 21.05
CA ARG A 128 -4.49 -27.49 21.67
C ARG A 128 -5.07 -28.49 20.67
N ALA A 129 -5.33 -28.08 19.43
CA ALA A 129 -5.86 -28.98 18.40
C ALA A 129 -4.79 -29.91 17.80
N ASN A 130 -3.51 -29.57 17.96
CA ASN A 130 -2.36 -30.32 17.42
C ASN A 130 -1.56 -31.08 18.50
N ALA A 131 -1.99 -31.01 19.77
CA ALA A 131 -1.39 -31.69 20.92
C ALA A 131 -2.32 -32.83 21.35
#